data_AF-A0A6J4IT36-F1
#
_entry.id   AF-A0A6J4IT36-F1
#
_cell.length_a   1.000
_cell.length_b   1.000
_cell.length_c   1.000
_cell.angle_alpha   90.00
_cell.angle_beta   90.00
_cell.angle_gamma   90.00
#
_symmetry.space_group_name_H-M   'P 1'
#
loop_
_entity.id
_entity.type
_entity.pdbx_description
1 polymer ?
#
loop_
_entity_poly.entity_id
_entity_poly.type
_entity_poly.pdbx_seq_one_letter_code
_entity_poly.pdbx_strand_id
1 'polypeptide(L)'
;MEPGIAEVARKAGVLWVELPGRAPVPVWQVWRDGASHLLTGPGEQPLPGLADGGAATVIARSPDTGGRAATWAATVRVLAGAERAEALPALLAARLNGTPDPDSAVVVELRPVVGP
;
A
#
# COMPACT_ATOMS: atom_id res chain seq x y z
N MET A 1 23.15 2.07 -9.07
CA MET A 1 22.51 2.01 -7.74
C MET A 1 21.08 1.61 -7.96
N GLU A 2 20.61 0.57 -7.28
CA GLU A 2 19.17 0.30 -7.26
C GLU A 2 18.48 1.44 -6.48
N PRO A 3 17.40 2.01 -7.00
CA PRO A 3 16.66 3.07 -6.32
C PRO A 3 16.15 2.56 -4.96
N GLY A 4 16.22 3.40 -3.93
CA GLY A 4 15.73 3.04 -2.60
C GLY A 4 14.22 2.77 -2.61
N ILE A 5 13.74 1.89 -1.72
CA ILE A 5 12.31 1.48 -1.64
C ILE A 5 11.38 2.70 -1.65
N ALA A 6 11.73 3.74 -0.90
CA ALA A 6 10.95 4.97 -0.80
C ALA A 6 10.83 5.74 -2.14
N GLU A 7 11.87 5.71 -2.97
CA GLU A 7 11.85 6.33 -4.29
C GLU A 7 10.99 5.50 -5.25
N VAL A 8 11.21 4.18 -5.26
CA VAL A 8 10.46 3.25 -6.11
C VAL A 8 8.96 3.29 -5.82
N ALA A 9 8.57 3.25 -4.54
CA ALA A 9 7.17 3.25 -4.17
C ALA A 9 6.47 4.55 -4.57
N ARG A 10 7.11 5.71 -4.32
CA ARG A 10 6.57 7.01 -4.74
C ARG A 10 6.38 7.09 -6.25
N LYS A 11 7.35 6.59 -7.02
CA LYS A 11 7.26 6.60 -8.48
C LYS A 11 6.18 5.65 -9.01
N ALA A 12 5.95 4.52 -8.35
CA ALA A 12 5.01 3.51 -8.83
C ALA A 12 3.54 3.96 -8.76
N GLY A 13 3.11 4.62 -7.67
CA GLY A 13 1.72 5.01 -7.42
C GLY A 13 0.73 3.84 -7.19
N VAL A 14 0.94 2.72 -7.87
CA VAL A 14 0.30 1.42 -7.66
C VAL A 14 1.38 0.39 -7.32
N LEU A 15 1.17 -0.34 -6.22
CA LEU A 15 2.00 -1.47 -5.82
C LEU A 15 1.24 -2.77 -6.01
N TRP A 16 1.97 -3.87 -6.15
CA TRP A 16 1.39 -5.21 -6.18
C TRP A 16 1.68 -5.91 -4.86
N VAL A 17 0.64 -6.35 -4.15
CA VAL A 17 0.76 -7.02 -2.85
C VAL A 17 0.47 -8.50 -3.03
N GLU A 18 1.45 -9.33 -2.72
CA GLU A 18 1.26 -10.77 -2.64
C GLU A 18 0.59 -11.12 -1.31
N LEU A 19 -0.44 -11.94 -1.38
CA LEU A 19 -1.23 -12.41 -0.25
C LEU A 19 -1.28 -13.95 -0.31
N PRO A 20 -1.39 -14.66 0.82
CA PRO A 20 -1.40 -16.13 0.84
C PRO A 20 -2.45 -16.72 -0.11
N GLY A 21 -2.02 -17.67 -0.94
CA GLY A 21 -2.92 -18.45 -1.80
C GLY A 21 -3.52 -17.72 -3.00
N ARG A 22 -3.00 -16.53 -3.39
CA ARG A 22 -3.51 -15.77 -4.53
C ARG A 22 -2.43 -15.04 -5.30
N ALA A 23 -2.72 -14.72 -6.56
CA ALA A 23 -1.87 -13.85 -7.36
C ALA A 23 -1.75 -12.45 -6.72
N PRO A 24 -0.61 -11.75 -6.88
CA PRO A 24 -0.44 -10.41 -6.36
C PRO A 24 -1.56 -9.46 -6.82
N VAL A 25 -2.01 -8.56 -5.94
CA VAL A 25 -3.05 -7.56 -6.23
C VAL A 25 -2.49 -6.16 -6.39
N PRO A 26 -2.95 -5.40 -7.40
CA PRO A 26 -2.65 -3.99 -7.47
C PRO A 26 -3.38 -3.25 -6.35
N VAL A 27 -2.67 -2.36 -5.66
CA VAL A 27 -3.20 -1.46 -4.64
C VAL A 27 -2.71 -0.05 -4.93
N TRP A 28 -3.62 0.91 -4.91
CA TRP A 28 -3.26 2.33 -4.87
C TRP A 28 -2.68 2.65 -3.51
N GLN A 29 -1.59 3.40 -3.50
CA GLN A 29 -0.91 3.74 -2.27
C GLN A 29 -0.30 5.14 -2.31
N VAL A 30 -0.09 5.69 -1.12
CA VAL A 30 0.69 6.92 -0.92
C VAL A 30 1.84 6.60 0.02
N TRP A 31 3.05 6.91 -0.41
CA TRP A 31 4.22 6.75 0.45
C TRP A 31 4.36 7.96 1.38
N ARG A 32 4.31 7.71 2.69
CA ARG A 32 4.56 8.72 3.73
C ARG A 32 5.20 8.05 4.94
N ASP A 33 5.98 8.81 5.71
CA ASP A 33 6.47 8.37 7.03
C ASP A 33 7.25 7.04 7.01
N GLY A 34 7.89 6.76 5.87
CA GLY A 34 8.68 5.55 5.64
C GLY A 34 7.86 4.30 5.26
N ALA A 35 6.56 4.45 4.98
CA ALA A 35 5.66 3.36 4.66
C ALA A 35 4.68 3.68 3.51
N SER A 36 4.16 2.63 2.89
CA SER A 36 3.07 2.73 1.92
C SER A 36 1.73 2.66 2.63
N HIS A 37 0.92 3.71 2.51
CA HIS A 37 -0.43 3.76 3.05
C HIS A 37 -1.45 3.50 1.95
N LEU A 38 -2.50 2.74 2.22
CA LEU A 38 -3.55 2.42 1.25
C LEU A 38 -4.94 2.29 1.92
N LEU A 39 -5.99 2.28 1.10
CA LEU A 39 -7.38 2.04 1.52
C LEU A 39 -7.85 0.65 1.09
N THR A 40 -8.63 -0.04 1.92
CA THR A 40 -9.38 -1.26 1.60
C THR A 40 -10.75 -1.23 2.28
N GLY A 41 -11.61 -2.22 2.00
CA GLY A 41 -12.97 -2.30 2.53
C GLY A 41 -14.08 -2.14 1.49
N PRO A 42 -15.33 -1.88 1.90
CA PRO A 42 -16.46 -1.68 0.99
C PRO A 42 -16.19 -0.55 -0.03
N GLY A 43 -16.49 -0.80 -1.31
CA GLY A 43 -16.18 0.15 -2.39
C GLY A 43 -14.70 0.20 -2.78
N GLU A 44 -13.85 -0.57 -2.11
CA GLU A 44 -12.43 -0.68 -2.40
C GLU A 44 -12.01 -2.09 -2.82
N GLN A 45 -10.79 -2.21 -3.34
CA GLN A 45 -10.25 -3.53 -3.66
C GLN A 45 -10.21 -4.41 -2.40
N PRO A 46 -10.78 -5.63 -2.45
CA PRO A 46 -10.77 -6.53 -1.30
C PRO A 46 -9.35 -7.08 -1.12
N LEU A 47 -8.82 -6.97 0.10
CA LEU A 47 -7.50 -7.48 0.47
C LEU A 47 -7.61 -8.56 1.56
N PRO A 48 -8.31 -9.69 1.31
CA PRO A 48 -8.44 -10.75 2.29
C PRO A 48 -7.06 -11.36 2.60
N GLY A 49 -6.71 -11.37 3.88
CA GLY A 49 -5.39 -11.82 4.37
C GLY A 49 -4.41 -10.68 4.66
N LEU A 50 -4.73 -9.43 4.30
CA LEU A 50 -3.99 -8.26 4.77
C LEU A 50 -4.57 -7.84 6.13
N ALA A 51 -3.97 -8.34 7.21
CA ALA A 51 -4.42 -8.15 8.58
C ALA A 51 -3.36 -7.42 9.41
N ASP A 52 -3.83 -6.71 10.45
CA ASP A 52 -2.94 -6.07 11.43
C ASP A 52 -1.98 -7.09 12.06
N GLY A 53 -0.70 -6.72 12.17
CA GLY A 53 0.37 -7.61 12.64
C GLY A 53 0.84 -8.65 11.61
N GLY A 54 0.27 -8.65 10.40
CA GLY A 54 0.66 -9.54 9.31
C GLY A 54 1.93 -9.12 8.59
N ALA A 55 2.30 -9.90 7.58
CA ALA A 55 3.37 -9.61 6.66
C ALA A 55 2.87 -9.71 5.21
N ALA A 56 3.50 -8.95 4.32
CA ALA A 56 3.20 -8.92 2.91
C ALA A 56 4.49 -8.83 2.08
N THR A 57 4.48 -9.46 0.90
CA THR A 57 5.50 -9.18 -0.13
C THR A 57 4.94 -8.11 -1.06
N VAL A 58 5.70 -7.03 -1.22
CA VAL A 58 5.32 -5.87 -2.02
C VAL A 58 6.20 -5.84 -3.26
N ILE A 59 5.58 -5.65 -4.40
CA ILE A 59 6.22 -5.61 -5.71
C ILE A 59 5.88 -4.27 -6.35
N ALA A 60 6.90 -3.47 -6.64
CA ALA A 60 6.74 -2.28 -7.45
C ALA A 60 7.02 -2.58 -8.92
N ARG A 61 6.23 -1.97 -9.80
CA ARG A 61 6.48 -1.97 -11.24
C ARG A 61 6.89 -0.58 -11.70
N SER A 62 7.75 -0.54 -12.71
CA SER A 62 8.11 0.71 -13.36
C SER A 62 6.89 1.26 -14.10
N PRO A 63 6.47 2.51 -13.87
CA PRO A 63 5.40 3.11 -14.65
C PRO A 63 5.82 3.33 -16.11
N ASP A 64 7.12 3.41 -16.39
CA ASP A 64 7.65 3.68 -17.73
C ASP A 64 7.68 2.41 -18.60
N THR A 65 8.01 1.26 -18.00
CA THR A 65 8.25 0.01 -18.75
C THR A 65 7.27 -1.11 -18.41
N GLY A 66 6.47 -0.98 -17.34
CA GLY A 66 5.59 -2.03 -16.82
C GLY A 66 6.32 -3.22 -16.18
N GLY A 67 7.65 -3.30 -16.31
CA GLY A 67 8.49 -4.34 -15.73
C GLY A 67 8.61 -4.21 -14.20
N ARG A 68 9.03 -5.28 -13.53
CA ARG A 68 9.25 -5.26 -12.07
C ARG A 68 10.45 -4.37 -11.75
N ALA A 69 10.22 -3.34 -10.94
CA ALA A 69 11.25 -2.40 -10.51
C ALA A 69 11.91 -2.85 -9.20
N ALA A 70 11.14 -3.32 -8.22
CA ALA A 70 11.67 -3.84 -6.96
C ALA A 70 10.67 -4.80 -6.29
N THR A 71 11.17 -5.58 -5.32
CA THR A 71 10.36 -6.43 -4.45
C THR A 71 10.92 -6.40 -3.04
N TRP A 72 10.07 -6.25 -2.03
CA TRP A 72 10.48 -6.19 -0.63
C TRP A 72 9.40 -6.78 0.29
N ALA A 73 9.82 -7.24 1.47
CA ALA A 73 8.90 -7.62 2.54
C ALA A 73 8.43 -6.38 3.30
N ALA A 74 7.18 -6.40 3.79
CA ALA A 74 6.60 -5.35 4.60
C ALA A 74 5.78 -5.93 5.76
N THR A 75 5.81 -5.26 6.91
CA THR A 75 4.86 -5.49 8.00
C THR A 75 3.56 -4.72 7.75
N VAL A 76 2.45 -5.29 8.17
CA VAL A 76 1.11 -4.75 7.96
C VAL A 76 0.58 -4.19 9.27
N ARG A 77 0.10 -2.95 9.24
CA ARG A 77 -0.69 -2.37 10.33
C ARG A 77 -2.02 -1.83 9.82
N VAL A 78 -3.10 -2.08 10.54
CA VAL A 78 -4.38 -1.43 10.30
C VAL A 78 -4.45 -0.20 11.21
N LEU A 79 -4.54 0.99 10.61
CA LEU A 79 -4.57 2.23 11.37
C LEU A 79 -5.98 2.52 11.88
N ALA A 80 -6.05 3.00 13.12
CA ALA A 80 -7.28 3.41 13.79
C ALA A 80 -7.11 4.76 14.48
N GLY A 81 -8.21 5.36 14.94
CA GLY A 81 -8.19 6.61 15.73
C GLY A 81 -7.48 7.76 15.00
N ALA A 82 -6.56 8.42 15.69
CA ALA A 82 -5.86 9.61 15.19
C ALA A 82 -4.95 9.32 13.99
N GLU A 83 -4.19 8.21 14.01
CA GLU A 83 -3.31 7.81 12.89
C GLU A 83 -4.13 7.59 11.60
N ARG A 84 -5.32 6.97 11.72
CA ARG A 84 -6.26 6.84 10.59
C ARG A 84 -6.74 8.20 10.10
N ALA A 85 -7.18 9.06 11.02
CA ALA A 85 -7.72 10.38 10.70
C ALA A 85 -6.70 11.28 10.00
N GLU A 86 -5.43 11.18 10.38
CA GLU A 86 -4.33 11.91 9.74
C GLU A 86 -4.02 11.36 8.34
N ALA A 87 -4.06 10.03 8.16
CA ALA A 87 -3.66 9.42 6.91
C ALA A 87 -4.70 9.48 5.80
N LEU A 88 -5.98 9.39 6.16
CA LEU A 88 -7.10 9.26 5.24
C LEU A 88 -7.20 10.39 4.19
N PRO A 89 -7.04 11.70 4.52
CA PRO A 89 -7.21 12.78 3.54
C PRO A 89 -6.28 12.66 2.33
N ALA A 90 -5.00 12.33 2.54
CA ALA A 90 -4.06 12.19 1.42
C ALA A 90 -4.37 10.96 0.56
N LEU A 91 -4.89 9.89 1.17
CA LEU A 91 -5.29 8.68 0.44
C LEU A 91 -6.52 8.92 -0.44
N LEU A 92 -7.50 9.68 0.08
CA LEU A 92 -8.66 10.12 -0.71
C LEU A 92 -8.23 11.04 -1.85
N ALA A 93 -7.32 11.99 -1.61
CA ALA A 93 -6.82 12.91 -2.63
C ALA A 93 -6.00 12.21 -3.73
N ALA A 94 -5.33 11.10 -3.43
CA ALA A 94 -4.56 10.32 -4.39
C ALA A 94 -5.42 9.41 -5.29
N ARG A 95 -6.74 9.34 -5.06
CA ARG A 95 -7.65 8.51 -5.86
C ARG A 95 -7.88 9.12 -7.24
N LEU A 96 -7.54 8.34 -8.26
CA LEU A 96 -7.79 8.70 -9.65
C LEU A 96 -9.22 8.34 -10.09
N ASN A 97 -9.84 7.32 -9.48
CA ASN A 97 -11.19 6.87 -9.80
C ASN A 97 -11.93 6.41 -8.53
N GLY A 98 -13.22 6.75 -8.44
CA GLY A 98 -14.09 6.41 -7.32
C GLY A 98 -13.85 7.28 -6.08
N THR A 99 -14.90 7.44 -5.28
CA THR A 99 -14.83 8.12 -3.98
C THR A 99 -15.08 7.08 -2.91
N PRO A 100 -14.05 6.67 -2.15
CA PRO A 100 -14.22 5.75 -1.03
C PRO A 100 -15.14 6.40 -0.01
N ASP A 101 -16.01 5.62 0.62
CA ASP A 101 -16.78 6.10 1.75
C ASP A 101 -15.82 6.30 2.95
N PRO A 102 -15.62 7.54 3.42
CA PRO A 102 -14.60 7.85 4.41
C PRO A 102 -14.89 7.23 5.77
N ASP A 103 -16.14 6.85 6.08
CA ASP A 103 -16.53 6.22 7.33
C ASP A 103 -16.23 4.72 7.34
N SER A 104 -16.40 4.03 6.20
CA SER A 104 -16.17 2.59 6.08
C SER A 104 -14.78 2.20 5.53
N ALA A 105 -14.00 3.16 5.02
CA ALA A 105 -12.66 2.87 4.51
C ALA A 105 -11.68 2.41 5.60
N VAL A 106 -10.98 1.32 5.36
CA VAL A 106 -9.91 0.80 6.23
C VAL A 106 -8.57 1.33 5.73
N VAL A 107 -7.82 2.01 6.60
CA VAL A 107 -6.47 2.49 6.29
C VAL A 107 -5.46 1.45 6.71
N VAL A 108 -4.60 1.03 5.78
CA VAL A 108 -3.52 0.06 6.03
C VAL A 108 -2.17 0.71 5.76
N GLU A 109 -1.23 0.50 6.67
CA GLU A 109 0.19 0.82 6.53
C GLU A 109 0.97 -0.46 6.16
N LEU A 110 1.78 -0.37 5.10
CA LEU A 110 2.78 -1.36 4.70
C LEU A 110 4.16 -0.77 4.93
N ARG A 111 4.78 -1.14 6.04
CA ARG A 111 6.12 -0.66 6.40
C ARG A 111 7.18 -1.65 5.93
N PRO A 112 8.17 -1.24 5.11
CA PRO A 112 9.20 -2.15 4.65
C PRO A 112 9.97 -2.75 5.84
N VAL A 113 10.23 -4.05 5.76
CA VAL A 113 11.19 -4.72 6.63
C VAL A 113 12.57 -4.42 6.07
N VAL A 114 13.24 -3.43 6.65
CA VAL A 114 14.67 -3.23 6.45
C VAL A 114 15.40 -4.25 7.33
N GLY A 115 16.27 -5.05 6.72
CA GLY A 115 17.18 -5.91 7.47
C GLY A 115 18.09 -5.10 8.41
N PRO A 116 18.75 -5.75 9.38
CA PRO A 116 19.76 -5.10 10.23
C PRO A 116 20.89 -4.48 9.41
#